data_AF-A0A9D9D8D2-F1
#
_entry.id   AF-A0A9D9D8D2-F1
#
_cell.length_a   1.000
_cell.length_b   1.000
_cell.length_c   1.000
_cell.angle_alpha   90.00
_cell.angle_beta   90.00
_cell.angle_gamma   90.00
#
_symmetry.space_group_name_H-M   'P 1'
#
loop_
_entity.id
_entity.type
_entity.pdbx_description
1 polymer ?
#
loop_
_entity_poly.entity_id
_entity_poly.type
_entity_poly.pdbx_seq_one_letter_code
_entity_poly.pdbx_strand_id
1 'polypeptide(L)'
;MKKLNLLSIIIVLFYSICYSEENSIYCFDANENLFTAYAFMNAAGFNHDWSEMHQIRVEIRDYLDRNLCSEFKAKMNDFYKQYGGGDFSSYGIYALLLSEPPKFIIKYDTLKQKDFLKEYDGLDDLYRDFYEKAKVKELWKKYKPIIQRINDEYKPFAEITLNDIILIQINWGSVGGFYYI
;
A
#
# COMPACT_ATOMS: atom_id res chain seq x y z
N MET A 1 -16.07 58.05 -14.31
CA MET A 1 -16.26 56.99 -13.29
C MET A 1 -16.60 55.70 -14.03
N LYS A 2 -15.67 54.74 -14.11
CA LYS A 2 -15.86 53.47 -14.82
C LYS A 2 -16.78 52.58 -13.99
N LYS A 3 -17.92 52.16 -14.53
CA LYS A 3 -18.81 51.16 -13.93
C LYS A 3 -18.04 49.84 -13.87
N LEU A 4 -17.59 49.42 -12.68
CA LEU A 4 -17.11 48.05 -12.48
C LEU A 4 -18.27 47.10 -12.76
N ASN A 5 -18.11 46.24 -13.76
CA ASN A 5 -19.09 45.21 -14.10
C ASN A 5 -19.19 44.20 -12.95
N LEU A 6 -20.35 44.15 -12.29
CA LEU A 6 -20.69 43.22 -11.21
C LEU A 6 -20.43 41.74 -11.61
N LEU A 7 -20.48 41.45 -12.92
CA LEU A 7 -20.22 40.13 -13.50
C LEU A 7 -18.76 39.66 -13.32
N SER A 8 -17.79 40.57 -13.29
CA SER A 8 -16.37 40.21 -13.12
C SER A 8 -16.02 39.84 -11.68
N ILE A 9 -16.81 40.29 -10.70
CA ILE A 9 -16.59 39.98 -9.28
C ILE A 9 -17.08 38.56 -8.96
N ILE A 10 -18.14 38.09 -9.62
CA ILE A 10 -18.70 36.74 -9.41
C ILE A 10 -17.77 35.65 -9.98
N ILE A 11 -17.09 35.92 -11.10
CA ILE A 11 -16.14 34.96 -11.70
C ILE A 11 -14.88 34.79 -10.84
N VAL A 12 -14.44 35.83 -10.14
CA VAL A 12 -13.29 35.75 -9.22
C VAL A 12 -13.66 34.97 -7.95
N LEU A 13 -14.90 35.08 -7.46
CA LEU A 13 -15.37 34.32 -6.29
C LEU A 13 -15.52 32.82 -6.54
N PHE A 14 -15.76 32.39 -7.79
CA PHE A 14 -15.83 30.96 -8.15
C PHE A 14 -14.47 30.27 -8.30
N TYR A 15 -13.39 31.02 -8.52
CA TYR A 15 -12.02 30.45 -8.56
C TYR A 15 -11.42 30.26 -7.15
N SER A 16 -12.06 30.78 -6.11
CA SER A 16 -11.59 30.66 -4.72
C SER A 16 -12.24 29.51 -3.94
N ILE A 17 -12.91 28.57 -4.61
CA ILE A 17 -13.01 27.21 -4.07
C ILE A 17 -11.63 26.58 -4.25
N CYS A 18 -10.67 27.07 -3.44
CA CYS A 18 -9.49 26.31 -3.12
C CYS A 18 -10.00 24.96 -2.61
N TYR A 19 -9.74 23.90 -3.38
CA TYR A 19 -9.62 22.59 -2.78
C TYR A 19 -8.57 22.77 -1.67
N SER A 20 -9.05 22.84 -0.43
CA SER A 20 -8.21 22.51 0.70
C SER A 20 -7.86 21.04 0.47
N GLU A 21 -6.64 20.76 0.00
CA GLU A 21 -6.04 19.46 0.25
C GLU A 21 -6.05 19.31 1.77
N GLU A 22 -7.02 18.57 2.27
CA GLU A 22 -6.97 18.06 3.62
C GLU A 22 -5.67 17.26 3.70
N ASN A 23 -4.67 17.81 4.39
CA ASN A 23 -3.40 17.14 4.67
C ASN A 23 -3.71 15.98 5.63
N SER A 24 -4.32 14.93 5.09
CA SER A 24 -4.51 13.67 5.78
C SER A 24 -3.12 13.09 6.01
N ILE A 25 -2.82 12.76 7.27
CA ILE A 25 -1.60 12.01 7.62
C ILE A 25 -1.63 10.58 7.04
N TYR A 26 -2.74 10.17 6.42
CA TYR A 26 -2.96 8.86 5.86
C TYR A 26 -2.98 8.92 4.33
N CYS A 27 -2.22 8.02 3.72
CA CYS A 27 -2.21 7.83 2.27
C CYS A 27 -3.05 6.61 1.90
N PHE A 28 -4.11 6.85 1.14
CA PHE A 28 -4.99 5.80 0.59
C PHE A 28 -4.72 5.53 -0.89
N ASP A 29 -3.69 6.15 -1.46
CA ASP A 29 -3.36 5.95 -2.85
C ASP A 29 -2.89 4.52 -3.10
N ALA A 30 -3.32 3.97 -4.24
CA ALA A 30 -2.88 2.67 -4.68
C ALA A 30 -1.33 2.68 -4.81
N ASN A 31 -0.67 1.74 -4.13
CA ASN A 31 0.79 1.68 -4.05
C ASN A 31 1.35 0.49 -4.86
N GLU A 32 2.32 0.77 -5.74
CA GLU A 32 2.88 -0.24 -6.64
C GLU A 32 3.79 -1.27 -5.92
N ASN A 33 4.43 -0.89 -4.82
CA ASN A 33 5.21 -1.83 -4.00
C ASN A 33 4.29 -2.83 -3.31
N LEU A 34 3.20 -2.35 -2.69
CA LEU A 34 2.17 -3.22 -2.09
C LEU A 34 1.57 -4.17 -3.14
N PHE A 35 1.23 -3.65 -4.32
CA PHE A 35 0.74 -4.48 -5.41
C PHE A 35 1.74 -5.57 -5.80
N THR A 36 3.03 -5.21 -5.92
CA THR A 36 4.10 -6.16 -6.25
C THR A 36 4.22 -7.25 -5.18
N ALA A 37 4.23 -6.87 -3.90
CA ALA A 37 4.32 -7.81 -2.79
C ALA A 37 3.16 -8.81 -2.77
N TYR A 38 1.93 -8.34 -2.96
CA TYR A 38 0.78 -9.22 -2.94
C TYR A 38 0.67 -10.09 -4.21
N ALA A 39 1.09 -9.58 -5.37
CA ALA A 39 1.24 -10.39 -6.58
C ALA A 39 2.33 -11.47 -6.40
N PHE A 40 3.44 -11.13 -5.74
CA PHE A 40 4.50 -12.08 -5.39
C PHE A 40 3.96 -13.20 -4.49
N MET A 41 3.27 -12.85 -3.40
CA MET A 41 2.68 -13.84 -2.48
C MET A 41 1.70 -14.79 -3.21
N ASN A 42 0.90 -14.25 -4.13
CA ASN A 42 0.01 -15.05 -4.98
C ASN A 42 0.78 -16.09 -5.80
N ALA A 43 1.88 -15.70 -6.46
CA ALA A 43 2.72 -16.64 -7.22
C ALA A 43 3.51 -17.62 -6.33
N ALA A 44 3.89 -17.18 -5.14
CA ALA A 44 4.60 -17.98 -4.14
C ALA A 44 3.71 -19.01 -3.43
N GLY A 45 2.40 -19.04 -3.71
CA GLY A 45 1.49 -20.06 -3.20
C GLY A 45 0.70 -19.68 -1.94
N PHE A 46 0.63 -18.40 -1.59
CA PHE A 46 -0.19 -17.92 -0.49
C PHE A 46 -1.70 -18.09 -0.81
N ASN A 47 -2.36 -19.00 -0.09
CA ASN A 47 -3.77 -19.40 -0.34
C ASN A 47 -4.72 -19.04 0.79
N HIS A 48 -4.28 -18.24 1.75
CA HIS A 48 -5.13 -17.87 2.87
C HIS A 48 -6.06 -16.72 2.44
N ASP A 49 -7.36 -16.97 2.52
CA ASP A 49 -8.42 -15.97 2.42
C ASP A 49 -9.40 -16.25 3.57
N TRP A 50 -9.97 -15.20 4.16
CA TRP A 50 -10.98 -15.34 5.21
C TRP A 50 -12.33 -15.88 4.66
N SER A 51 -12.51 -15.86 3.35
CA SER A 51 -13.69 -16.31 2.61
C SER A 51 -13.26 -16.77 1.21
N GLU A 52 -14.08 -16.56 0.18
CA GLU A 52 -13.70 -16.74 -1.21
C GLU A 52 -12.62 -15.75 -1.66
N MET A 53 -11.68 -16.23 -2.48
CA MET A 53 -10.61 -15.42 -3.03
C MET A 53 -11.16 -14.33 -3.96
N HIS A 54 -10.79 -13.08 -3.71
CA HIS A 54 -11.24 -11.96 -4.53
C HIS A 54 -10.86 -12.13 -6.02
N GLN A 55 -11.77 -11.77 -6.94
CA GLN A 55 -11.60 -12.00 -8.39
C GLN A 55 -10.29 -11.42 -8.95
N ILE A 56 -9.85 -10.25 -8.47
CA ILE A 56 -8.54 -9.66 -8.86
C ILE A 56 -7.39 -10.61 -8.53
N ARG A 57 -7.41 -11.28 -7.36
CA ARG A 57 -6.36 -12.25 -7.00
C ARG A 57 -6.41 -13.46 -7.92
N VAL A 58 -7.60 -13.97 -8.25
CA VAL A 58 -7.77 -15.07 -9.21
C VAL A 58 -7.15 -14.72 -10.56
N GLU A 59 -7.52 -13.57 -11.13
CA GLU A 59 -6.99 -13.14 -12.43
C GLU A 59 -5.48 -12.92 -12.42
N ILE A 60 -4.93 -12.36 -11.33
CA ILE A 60 -3.48 -12.18 -11.17
C ILE A 60 -2.79 -13.55 -11.11
N ARG A 61 -3.31 -14.51 -10.34
CA ARG A 61 -2.73 -15.86 -10.25
C ARG A 61 -2.74 -16.57 -11.59
N ASP A 62 -3.87 -16.57 -12.29
CA ASP A 62 -3.98 -17.19 -13.61
C ASP A 62 -2.99 -16.57 -14.60
N TYR A 63 -2.76 -15.27 -14.52
CA TYR A 63 -1.74 -14.61 -15.32
C TYR A 63 -0.33 -15.08 -14.92
N LEU A 64 -0.01 -15.09 -13.62
CA LEU A 64 1.32 -15.45 -13.13
C LEU A 64 1.66 -16.92 -13.44
N ASP A 65 0.68 -17.81 -13.34
CA ASP A 65 0.81 -19.24 -13.66
C ASP A 65 1.13 -19.49 -15.14
N ARG A 66 0.63 -18.63 -16.03
CA ARG A 66 0.90 -18.72 -17.47
C ARG A 66 2.22 -18.07 -17.88
N ASN A 67 2.68 -17.05 -17.16
CA ASN A 67 3.79 -16.19 -17.58
C ASN A 67 5.10 -16.44 -16.82
N LEU A 68 5.06 -17.13 -15.68
CA LEU A 68 6.26 -17.49 -14.92
C LEU A 68 6.59 -18.97 -15.08
N CYS A 69 7.87 -19.28 -15.26
CA CYS A 69 8.32 -20.66 -15.28
C CYS A 69 8.21 -21.30 -13.89
N SER A 70 7.99 -22.62 -13.87
CA SER A 70 7.81 -23.39 -12.63
C SER A 70 9.03 -23.30 -11.70
N GLU A 71 10.25 -23.22 -12.25
CA GLU A 71 11.48 -23.07 -11.46
C GLU A 71 11.51 -21.75 -10.70
N PHE A 72 11.15 -20.64 -11.35
CA PHE A 72 11.12 -19.35 -10.68
C PHE A 72 10.00 -19.30 -9.63
N LYS A 73 8.84 -19.90 -9.92
CA LYS A 73 7.77 -20.07 -8.92
C LYS A 73 8.21 -20.92 -7.72
N ALA A 74 8.98 -21.97 -7.94
CA ALA A 74 9.54 -22.79 -6.86
C ALA A 74 10.50 -21.95 -5.99
N LYS A 75 11.41 -21.17 -6.59
CA LYS A 75 12.28 -20.24 -5.85
C LYS A 75 11.48 -19.28 -4.95
N MET A 76 10.38 -18.72 -5.48
CA MET A 76 9.51 -17.83 -4.69
C MET A 76 8.77 -18.58 -3.57
N ASN A 77 8.30 -19.80 -3.84
CA ASN A 77 7.65 -20.65 -2.85
C ASN A 77 8.62 -21.07 -1.72
N ASP A 78 9.86 -21.39 -2.07
CA ASP A 78 10.91 -21.76 -1.11
C ASP A 78 11.25 -20.58 -0.20
N PHE A 79 11.43 -19.38 -0.78
CA PHE A 79 11.59 -18.15 0.00
C PHE A 79 10.39 -17.96 0.95
N TYR A 80 9.17 -18.03 0.43
CA TYR A 80 7.95 -17.88 1.21
C TYR A 80 7.88 -18.88 2.39
N LYS A 81 8.21 -20.15 2.15
CA LYS A 81 8.21 -21.21 3.19
C LYS A 81 9.33 -21.06 4.21
N GLN A 82 10.52 -20.64 3.79
CA GLN A 82 11.68 -20.47 4.67
C GLN A 82 11.36 -19.51 5.82
N TYR A 83 10.56 -18.48 5.56
CA TYR A 83 10.15 -17.48 6.55
C TYR A 83 8.77 -17.75 7.14
N GLY A 84 8.40 -19.04 7.26
CA GLY A 84 7.18 -19.48 7.93
C GLY A 84 5.88 -19.22 7.16
N GLY A 85 5.97 -18.94 5.86
CA GLY A 85 4.80 -18.63 5.04
C GLY A 85 4.16 -17.28 5.42
N GLY A 86 5.00 -16.32 5.84
CA GLY A 86 4.67 -15.04 6.48
C GLY A 86 3.35 -14.38 6.09
N ASP A 87 2.80 -13.61 7.03
CA ASP A 87 1.49 -13.00 6.86
C ASP A 87 1.50 -11.83 5.86
N PHE A 88 0.31 -11.53 5.35
CA PHE A 88 0.07 -10.47 4.38
C PHE A 88 0.58 -9.11 4.88
N SER A 89 0.44 -8.87 6.19
CA SER A 89 0.87 -7.64 6.86
C SER A 89 2.38 -7.44 6.78
N SER A 90 3.18 -8.49 7.02
CA SER A 90 4.64 -8.40 7.07
C SER A 90 5.24 -8.13 5.69
N TYR A 91 4.74 -8.82 4.65
CA TYR A 91 5.15 -8.55 3.27
C TYR A 91 4.75 -7.14 2.82
N GLY A 92 3.58 -6.65 3.26
CA GLY A 92 3.13 -5.28 3.02
C GLY A 92 4.04 -4.23 3.70
N ILE A 93 4.35 -4.43 4.98
CA ILE A 93 5.27 -3.56 5.73
C ILE A 93 6.64 -3.53 5.03
N TYR A 94 7.20 -4.70 4.70
CA TYR A 94 8.49 -4.77 4.00
C TYR A 94 8.45 -3.96 2.70
N ALA A 95 7.41 -4.11 1.88
CA ALA A 95 7.27 -3.41 0.61
C ALA A 95 7.17 -1.88 0.76
N LEU A 96 6.55 -1.38 1.82
CA LEU A 96 6.47 0.05 2.12
C LEU A 96 7.82 0.68 2.49
N LEU A 97 8.78 -0.13 2.97
CA LEU A 97 10.15 0.31 3.28
C LEU A 97 11.03 0.42 2.03
N LEU A 98 10.57 -0.05 0.87
CA LEU A 98 11.34 -0.05 -0.37
C LEU A 98 11.16 1.25 -1.16
N SER A 99 12.16 1.56 -1.98
CA SER A 99 12.05 2.52 -3.08
C SER A 99 11.09 2.04 -4.15
N GLU A 100 10.65 2.98 -4.97
CA GLU A 100 9.71 2.72 -6.06
C GLU A 100 10.28 1.65 -7.01
N PRO A 101 9.41 0.86 -7.68
CA PRO A 101 9.83 -0.06 -8.71
C PRO A 101 10.49 0.68 -9.88
N PRO A 102 11.39 0.04 -10.64
CA PRO A 102 11.80 -1.36 -10.53
C PRO A 102 12.97 -1.58 -9.56
N LYS A 103 13.36 -0.58 -8.76
CA LYS A 103 14.62 -0.64 -7.99
C LYS A 103 14.49 -1.38 -6.65
N PHE A 104 13.37 -1.22 -5.94
CA PHE A 104 13.11 -1.90 -4.67
C PHE A 104 14.24 -1.78 -3.63
N ILE A 105 14.92 -0.64 -3.57
CA ILE A 105 16.03 -0.43 -2.64
C ILE A 105 15.47 -0.06 -1.27
N ILE A 106 15.92 -0.71 -0.19
CA ILE A 106 15.53 -0.37 1.18
C ILE A 106 15.85 1.10 1.47
N LYS A 107 14.81 1.89 1.81
CA LYS A 107 14.96 3.29 2.24
C LYS A 107 15.51 3.29 3.66
N TYR A 108 16.81 3.57 3.79
CA TYR A 108 17.53 3.62 5.07
C TYR A 108 17.13 4.86 5.88
N ASP A 109 16.02 4.78 6.63
CA ASP A 109 15.81 5.54 7.87
C ASP A 109 15.16 4.64 8.94
N THR A 110 15.74 3.45 9.13
CA THR A 110 15.14 2.34 9.89
C THR A 110 16.10 1.76 10.92
N LEU A 111 16.84 2.61 11.65
CA LEU A 111 17.62 2.15 12.81
C LEU A 111 16.78 1.33 13.81
N LYS A 112 15.45 1.49 13.80
CA LYS A 112 14.48 0.76 14.63
C LYS A 112 13.95 -0.56 14.05
N GLN A 113 14.16 -0.87 12.77
CA GLN A 113 13.57 -2.06 12.11
C GLN A 113 14.61 -3.03 11.54
N LYS A 114 15.88 -2.91 11.94
CA LYS A 114 16.97 -3.77 11.43
C LYS A 114 16.71 -5.26 11.63
N ASP A 115 16.11 -5.65 12.76
CA ASP A 115 15.87 -7.06 13.04
C ASP A 115 14.74 -7.64 12.18
N PHE A 116 13.66 -6.89 11.98
CA PHE A 116 12.61 -7.26 11.02
C PHE A 116 13.17 -7.43 9.60
N LEU A 117 14.01 -6.50 9.13
CA LEU A 117 14.58 -6.58 7.78
C LEU A 117 15.48 -7.80 7.57
N LYS A 118 16.17 -8.30 8.61
CA LYS A 118 16.98 -9.53 8.52
C LYS A 118 16.14 -10.77 8.24
N GLU A 119 14.87 -10.77 8.64
CA GLU A 119 13.92 -11.86 8.36
C GLU A 119 13.51 -11.90 6.88
N TYR A 120 13.89 -10.91 6.07
CA TYR A 120 13.51 -10.84 4.65
C TYR A 120 14.73 -10.55 3.77
N ASP A 121 15.91 -11.01 4.20
CA ASP A 121 17.15 -10.83 3.47
C ASP A 121 17.05 -11.41 2.04
N GLY A 122 17.38 -10.59 1.04
CA GLY A 122 17.28 -10.94 -0.38
C GLY A 122 15.86 -10.89 -0.98
N LEU A 123 14.82 -10.50 -0.23
CA LEU A 123 13.48 -10.34 -0.80
C LEU A 123 13.40 -9.20 -1.83
N ASP A 124 14.14 -8.11 -1.62
CA ASP A 124 14.19 -6.98 -2.55
C ASP A 124 14.78 -7.36 -3.91
N ASP A 125 15.84 -8.17 -3.92
CA ASP A 125 16.42 -8.77 -5.12
C ASP A 125 15.39 -9.63 -5.84
N LEU A 126 14.68 -10.47 -5.08
CA LEU A 126 13.65 -11.34 -5.62
C LEU A 126 12.44 -10.56 -6.16
N TYR A 127 12.08 -9.42 -5.54
CA TYR A 127 11.09 -8.49 -6.07
C TYR A 127 11.53 -7.84 -7.37
N ARG A 128 12.80 -7.46 -7.53
CA ARG A 128 13.31 -6.96 -8.82
C ARG A 128 13.15 -8.01 -9.93
N ASP A 129 13.63 -9.22 -9.67
CA ASP A 129 13.51 -10.35 -10.60
C ASP A 129 12.05 -10.61 -10.96
N PHE A 130 11.17 -10.67 -9.95
CA PHE A 130 9.75 -10.93 -10.12
C PHE A 130 9.07 -9.82 -10.93
N TYR A 131 9.35 -8.56 -10.59
CA TYR A 131 8.75 -7.40 -11.23
C TYR A 131 9.02 -7.39 -12.75
N GLU A 132 10.25 -7.71 -13.15
CA GLU A 132 10.64 -7.81 -14.55
C GLU A 132 10.09 -9.04 -15.25
N LYS A 133 10.22 -10.23 -14.63
CA LYS A 133 9.83 -11.51 -15.25
C LYS A 133 8.31 -11.64 -15.38
N ALA A 134 7.56 -11.18 -14.39
CA ALA A 134 6.10 -11.22 -14.40
C ALA A 134 5.47 -10.02 -15.14
N LYS A 135 6.25 -9.06 -15.65
CA LYS A 135 5.73 -7.82 -16.24
C LYS A 135 4.77 -7.09 -15.30
N VAL A 136 5.15 -6.97 -14.02
CA VAL A 136 4.27 -6.39 -12.98
C VAL A 136 3.85 -4.97 -13.32
N LYS A 137 4.68 -4.20 -14.05
CA LYS A 137 4.28 -2.86 -14.55
C LYS A 137 2.99 -2.88 -15.38
N GLU A 138 2.81 -3.90 -16.21
CA GLU A 138 1.64 -4.03 -17.08
C GLU A 138 0.40 -4.41 -16.27
N LEU A 139 0.55 -5.36 -15.34
CA LEU A 139 -0.50 -5.70 -14.39
C LEU A 139 -0.90 -4.49 -13.54
N TRP A 140 0.08 -3.73 -13.06
CA TRP A 140 -0.14 -2.52 -12.29
C TRP A 140 -0.94 -1.50 -13.08
N LYS A 141 -0.57 -1.25 -14.34
CA LYS A 141 -1.33 -0.35 -15.22
C LYS A 141 -2.79 -0.78 -15.36
N LYS A 142 -3.06 -2.10 -15.44
CA LYS A 142 -4.42 -2.66 -15.51
C LYS A 142 -5.18 -2.46 -14.20
N TYR A 143 -4.59 -2.83 -13.06
CA TYR A 143 -5.31 -2.91 -11.79
C TYR A 143 -5.26 -1.65 -10.93
N LYS A 144 -4.30 -0.74 -11.12
CA LYS A 144 -4.21 0.53 -10.39
C LYS A 144 -5.54 1.28 -10.30
N PRO A 145 -6.29 1.53 -11.40
CA PRO A 145 -7.55 2.27 -11.31
C PRO A 145 -8.66 1.51 -10.56
N ILE A 146 -8.60 0.17 -10.53
CA ILE A 146 -9.56 -0.67 -9.80
C ILE A 146 -9.23 -0.65 -8.31
N ILE A 147 -7.95 -0.83 -7.97
CA ILE A 147 -7.45 -0.77 -6.59
C ILE A 147 -7.70 0.62 -6.01
N GLN A 148 -7.43 1.69 -6.76
CA GLN A 148 -7.70 3.05 -6.29
C GLN A 148 -9.18 3.25 -5.97
N ARG A 149 -10.08 2.78 -6.83
CA ARG A 149 -11.52 2.87 -6.57
C ARG A 149 -11.94 2.13 -5.29
N ILE A 150 -11.38 0.95 -5.06
CA ILE A 150 -11.62 0.17 -3.83
C ILE A 150 -11.06 0.95 -2.63
N ASN A 151 -9.85 1.50 -2.72
CA ASN A 151 -9.30 2.31 -1.65
C ASN A 151 -10.16 3.54 -1.35
N ASP A 152 -10.65 4.24 -2.38
CA ASP A 152 -11.54 5.40 -2.23
C ASP A 152 -12.88 5.01 -1.58
N GLU A 153 -13.41 3.82 -1.88
CA GLU A 153 -14.61 3.26 -1.24
C GLU A 153 -14.40 2.99 0.24
N TYR A 154 -13.23 2.44 0.62
CA TYR A 154 -12.92 2.11 2.02
C TYR A 154 -12.35 3.28 2.83
N LYS A 155 -11.82 4.31 2.17
CA LYS A 155 -11.18 5.47 2.80
C LYS A 155 -12.01 6.10 3.92
N PRO A 156 -13.32 6.41 3.76
CA PRO A 156 -14.09 7.04 4.82
C PRO A 156 -14.17 6.19 6.11
N PHE A 157 -14.28 4.86 5.98
CA PHE A 157 -14.34 3.95 7.12
C PHE A 157 -12.99 3.87 7.85
N ALA A 158 -11.90 3.88 7.09
CA ALA A 158 -10.56 3.89 7.64
C ALA A 158 -10.27 5.21 8.36
N GLU A 159 -10.65 6.35 7.77
CA GLU A 159 -10.48 7.67 8.37
C GLU A 159 -11.23 7.80 9.70
N ILE A 160 -12.49 7.33 9.77
CA ILE A 160 -13.24 7.27 11.04
C ILE A 160 -12.47 6.48 12.09
N THR A 161 -12.07 5.25 11.76
CA THR A 161 -11.36 4.35 12.68
C THR A 161 -10.06 4.97 13.18
N LEU A 162 -9.30 5.57 12.29
CA LEU A 162 -8.00 6.16 12.59
C LEU A 162 -8.15 7.42 13.46
N ASN A 163 -9.14 8.26 13.17
CA ASN A 163 -9.48 9.41 13.99
C ASN A 163 -9.92 8.99 15.40
N ASP A 164 -10.71 7.92 15.53
CA ASP A 164 -11.10 7.38 16.84
C ASP A 164 -9.88 6.94 17.66
N ILE A 165 -8.91 6.27 17.03
CA ILE A 165 -7.66 5.86 17.71
C ILE A 165 -6.88 7.08 18.22
N ILE A 166 -6.74 8.12 17.41
CA ILE A 166 -6.06 9.37 17.81
C ILE A 166 -6.79 10.02 18.97
N LEU A 167 -8.12 10.16 18.87
CA LEU A 167 -8.94 10.78 19.91
C LEU A 167 -8.84 10.04 21.24
N ILE A 168 -8.81 8.70 21.19
CA ILE A 168 -8.53 7.88 22.37
C ILE A 168 -7.15 8.24 22.92
N GLN A 169 -6.07 8.19 22.13
CA GLN A 169 -4.72 8.49 22.63
C GLN A 169 -4.59 9.91 23.23
N ILE A 170 -5.23 10.91 22.63
CA ILE A 170 -5.27 12.28 23.16
C ILE A 170 -6.01 12.33 24.49
N ASN A 171 -7.17 11.68 24.60
CA ASN A 171 -7.95 11.65 25.83
C ASN A 171 -7.17 10.95 26.95
N TRP A 172 -6.58 9.78 26.71
CA TRP A 172 -5.75 9.10 27.72
C TRP A 172 -4.48 9.89 28.09
N GLY A 173 -3.87 10.60 27.14
CA GLY A 173 -2.74 11.51 27.40
C GLY A 173 -3.10 12.76 28.21
N SER A 174 -4.38 13.15 28.22
CA SER A 174 -4.89 14.29 29.02
C SER A 174 -5.49 13.86 30.36
N VAL A 175 -5.81 12.58 30.57
CA VAL A 175 -6.20 12.04 31.90
C VAL A 175 -4.98 11.59 32.73
N GLY A 176 -3.79 11.43 32.12
CA GLY A 176 -2.54 11.02 32.80
C GLY A 176 -1.93 12.05 33.77
N GLY A 177 -2.67 13.10 34.11
CA GLY A 177 -2.26 14.19 34.99
C GLY A 177 -2.75 14.09 36.42
N PHE A 178 -3.19 12.94 36.94
CA PHE A 178 -3.50 12.81 38.38
C PHE A 178 -3.22 11.41 38.96
N TYR A 179 -2.59 11.44 40.14
CA TYR A 179 -2.32 10.39 41.13
C TYR A 179 -1.06 9.51 40.95
N TYR A 180 0.07 10.08 41.39
CA TYR A 180 0.95 9.37 42.33
C TYR A 180 0.84 10.08 43.70
N ILE A 181 0.18 9.43 44.65
CA ILE A 181 0.43 9.60 46.10
C ILE A 181 0.93 8.24 46.58
#